data_AF-N6TTQ4-F1
#
_entry.id   AF-N6TTQ4-F1
#
_cell.length_a   1.000
_cell.length_b   1.000
_cell.length_c   1.000
_cell.angle_alpha   90.00
_cell.angle_beta   90.00
_cell.angle_gamma   90.00
#
_symmetry.space_group_name_H-M   'P 1'
#
loop_
_entity.id
_entity.type
_entity.pdbx_description
1 polymer ?
#
loop_
_entity_poly.entity_id
_entity_poly.type
_entity_poly.pdbx_seq_one_letter_code
_entity_poly.pdbx_strand_id
1 'polypeptide(L)'
;MSGDEENYMAVIITYWISTILLSLLYLSSAFLYLTKATWVRQTLAELNYPAPYLVPLMIVVKVLGPAAILSRISVPLSDLAYTGIFFHLLLSGSAHLGVRKPKGAVPALIGLALLAASFATQNSARDAPSPYAPAYEAVAH
;
A
#
# COMPACT_ATOMS: atom_id res chain seq x y z
N MET A 1 -9.15 24.86 -20.71
CA MET A 1 -9.35 23.66 -19.89
C MET A 1 -10.56 23.94 -19.03
N SER A 2 -11.63 23.15 -19.15
CA SER A 2 -12.80 23.32 -18.29
C SER A 2 -12.47 22.91 -16.85
N GLY A 3 -13.26 23.33 -15.85
CA GLY A 3 -13.05 22.92 -14.46
C GLY A 3 -13.11 21.39 -14.26
N ASP A 4 -13.89 20.70 -15.10
CA ASP A 4 -14.00 19.24 -15.06
C ASP A 4 -12.73 18.53 -15.54
N GLU A 5 -12.05 19.07 -16.56
CA GLU A 5 -10.77 18.55 -17.04
C GLU A 5 -9.65 18.71 -15.99
N GLU A 6 -9.65 19.82 -15.26
CA GLU A 6 -8.71 20.07 -14.17
C GLU A 6 -8.91 19.07 -13.02
N ASN A 7 -10.16 18.87 -12.60
CA ASN A 7 -10.51 17.91 -11.56
C ASN A 7 -10.12 16.48 -11.95
N TYR A 8 -10.41 16.06 -13.18
CA TYR A 8 -10.04 14.74 -13.68
C TYR A 8 -8.52 14.52 -13.66
N MET A 9 -7.74 15.52 -14.10
CA MET A 9 -6.29 15.44 -14.08
C MET A 9 -5.73 15.36 -12.65
N ALA A 10 -6.30 16.12 -11.71
CA ALA A 10 -5.91 16.07 -10.31
C ALA A 10 -6.11 14.67 -9.68
N VAL A 11 -7.19 13.97 -10.04
CA VAL A 11 -7.46 12.60 -9.57
C VAL A 11 -6.44 11.61 -10.12
N ILE A 12 -6.11 11.69 -11.42
CA ILE A 12 -5.05 10.85 -12.02
C ILE A 12 -3.70 11.09 -11.35
N ILE A 13 -3.35 12.36 -11.08
CA ILE A 13 -2.12 12.71 -10.37
C ILE A 13 -2.14 12.13 -8.95
N THR A 14 -3.27 12.24 -8.25
CA THR A 14 -3.45 11.68 -6.91
C THR A 14 -3.24 10.17 -6.91
N TYR A 15 -3.82 9.45 -7.88
CA TYR A 15 -3.62 8.02 -8.06
C TYR A 15 -2.14 7.68 -8.22
N TRP A 16 -1.44 8.34 -9.14
CA TRP A 16 -0.05 7.99 -9.42
C TRP A 16 0.90 8.34 -8.30
N ILE A 17 0.76 9.53 -7.69
CA ILE A 17 1.60 9.94 -6.55
C ILE A 17 1.41 8.96 -5.39
N SER A 18 0.15 8.70 -5.01
CA SER A 18 -0.14 7.78 -3.89
C SER A 18 0.36 6.36 -4.16
N THR A 19 0.15 5.85 -5.38
CA THR A 19 0.58 4.50 -5.80
C THR A 19 2.11 4.36 -5.83
N ILE A 20 2.82 5.36 -6.37
CA ILE A 20 4.29 5.36 -6.41
C ILE A 20 4.85 5.44 -4.99
N LEU A 21 4.35 6.34 -4.14
CA LEU A 21 4.81 6.47 -2.77
C LEU A 21 4.53 5.22 -1.94
N LEU A 22 3.35 4.60 -2.10
CA LEU A 22 3.02 3.32 -1.47
C LEU A 22 3.99 2.22 -1.94
N SER A 23 4.27 2.17 -3.24
CA SER A 23 5.20 1.19 -3.82
C SER A 23 6.61 1.40 -3.28
N LEU A 24 7.10 2.64 -3.22
CA LEU A 24 8.39 2.99 -2.64
C LEU A 24 8.48 2.59 -1.17
N LEU A 25 7.43 2.81 -0.37
CA LEU A 25 7.36 2.38 1.03
C LEU A 25 7.54 0.86 1.16
N TYR A 26 6.85 0.10 0.32
CA TYR A 26 6.91 -1.37 0.32
C TYR A 26 8.26 -1.91 -0.18
N LEU A 27 8.76 -1.38 -1.30
CA LEU A 27 10.04 -1.81 -1.87
C LEU A 27 11.23 -1.40 -1.00
N SER A 28 11.19 -0.22 -0.37
CA SER A 28 12.19 0.17 0.64
C SER A 28 12.17 -0.78 1.83
N SER A 29 10.98 -1.20 2.27
CA SER A 29 10.85 -2.21 3.32
C SER A 29 11.43 -3.56 2.90
N ALA A 30 11.16 -4.04 1.69
CA ALA A 30 11.75 -5.27 1.16
C ALA A 30 13.29 -5.18 1.08
N PHE A 31 13.81 -4.02 0.63
CA PHE A 31 15.25 -3.77 0.60
C PHE A 31 15.89 -3.82 1.99
N LEU A 32 15.23 -3.28 3.02
CA LEU A 32 15.70 -3.41 4.41
C LEU A 32 15.68 -4.87 4.90
N TYR A 33 14.68 -5.66 4.52
CA TYR A 33 14.61 -7.08 4.84
C TYR A 33 15.80 -7.86 4.24
N LEU A 34 16.22 -7.49 3.03
CA LEU A 34 17.35 -8.11 2.35
C LEU A 34 18.71 -7.64 2.89
N THR A 35 18.89 -6.33 3.09
CA THR A 35 20.20 -5.73 3.41
C THR A 35 20.47 -5.58 4.91
N LYS A 36 19.43 -5.57 5.74
CA LYS A 36 19.49 -5.40 7.20
C LYS A 36 18.76 -6.55 7.91
N ALA A 37 18.96 -7.78 7.44
CA ALA A 37 18.24 -8.97 7.91
C ALA A 37 18.31 -9.16 9.44
N THR A 38 19.47 -8.96 10.07
CA THR A 38 19.62 -9.08 11.54
C THR A 38 18.75 -8.08 12.28
N TRP A 39 18.74 -6.81 11.85
CA TRP A 39 17.93 -5.76 12.45
C TRP A 39 16.42 -6.02 12.28
N VAL A 40 16.01 -6.49 11.10
CA VAL A 40 14.61 -6.88 10.85
C VAL A 40 14.19 -8.05 11.73
N ARG A 41 15.03 -9.08 11.85
CA ARG A 41 14.76 -10.23 12.72
C ARG A 41 14.62 -9.83 14.19
N GLN A 42 15.47 -8.93 14.66
CA GLN A 42 15.36 -8.37 16.01
C GLN A 42 14.06 -7.56 16.17
N THR A 43 13.72 -6.71 15.21
CA THR A 43 12.48 -5.92 15.25
C THR A 43 11.25 -6.83 15.31
N LEU A 44 11.22 -7.92 14.51
CA LEU A 44 10.14 -8.90 14.55
C LEU A 44 10.11 -9.65 15.90
N ALA A 45 11.25 -10.02 16.46
CA ALA A 45 11.31 -10.65 17.78
C ALA A 45 10.78 -9.72 18.88
N GLU A 46 11.09 -8.42 18.84
CA GLU A 46 10.54 -7.40 19.74
C GLU A 46 9.02 -7.22 19.60
N LEU A 47 8.46 -7.60 18.45
CA LEU A 47 7.01 -7.63 18.18
C LEU A 47 6.38 -8.99 18.52
N ASN A 48 7.14 -9.92 19.11
CA ASN A 48 6.74 -11.32 19.36
C ASN A 48 6.39 -12.10 18.09
N TYR A 49 6.97 -11.72 16.95
CA TYR A 49 6.84 -12.46 15.70
C TYR A 49 7.99 -13.44 15.48
N PRO A 50 7.69 -14.66 15.02
CA PRO A 50 8.69 -15.67 14.66
C PRO A 50 9.41 -15.32 13.34
N ALA A 51 10.50 -14.59 13.49
CA ALA A 51 11.26 -14.01 12.38
C ALA A 51 11.78 -14.99 11.30
N PRO A 52 12.26 -16.22 11.61
CA PRO A 52 12.90 -17.08 10.62
C PRO A 52 12.02 -17.43 9.42
N TYR A 53 10.73 -17.71 9.63
CA TYR A 53 9.81 -18.03 8.54
C TYR A 53 9.16 -16.79 7.93
N LEU A 54 8.99 -15.74 8.74
CA LEU A 54 8.21 -14.57 8.32
C LEU A 54 9.02 -13.67 7.37
N VAL A 55 10.33 -13.55 7.56
CA VAL A 55 11.18 -12.67 6.74
C VAL A 55 11.13 -13.01 5.23
N PRO A 56 11.34 -14.27 4.79
CA PRO A 56 11.25 -14.60 3.37
C PRO A 56 9.87 -14.33 2.78
N LEU A 57 8.81 -14.71 3.49
CA LEU A 57 7.42 -14.47 3.06
C LEU A 57 7.14 -12.98 2.90
N MET A 58 7.57 -12.17 3.87
CA MET A 58 7.36 -10.72 3.83
C MET A 58 8.13 -10.06 2.70
N ILE A 59 9.32 -10.52 2.32
CA ILE A 59 10.03 -10.01 1.14
C ILE A 59 9.18 -10.23 -0.12
N VAL A 60 8.69 -11.45 -0.31
CA VAL A 60 7.86 -11.81 -1.48
C VAL A 60 6.60 -10.96 -1.53
N VAL A 61 5.84 -10.89 -0.42
CA VAL A 61 4.62 -10.07 -0.33
C VAL A 61 4.91 -8.60 -0.60
N LYS A 62 6.03 -8.07 -0.08
CA LYS A 62 6.39 -6.66 -0.24
C LYS A 62 6.82 -6.27 -1.65
N VAL A 63 7.19 -7.24 -2.48
CA VAL A 63 7.50 -7.02 -3.90
C VAL A 63 6.25 -7.27 -4.75
N LEU A 64 5.56 -8.39 -4.54
CA LEU A 64 4.41 -8.78 -5.36
C LEU A 64 3.21 -7.86 -5.17
N GLY A 65 2.96 -7.36 -3.95
CA GLY A 65 1.88 -6.42 -3.67
C GLY A 65 1.91 -5.16 -4.56
N PRO A 66 2.95 -4.31 -4.47
CA PRO A 66 3.05 -3.14 -5.33
C PRO A 66 3.19 -3.50 -6.82
N ALA A 67 3.85 -4.60 -7.18
CA ALA A 67 3.94 -5.04 -8.59
C ALA A 67 2.56 -5.37 -9.19
N ALA A 68 1.68 -6.03 -8.43
CA ALA A 68 0.31 -6.32 -8.85
C ALA A 68 -0.54 -5.06 -9.04
N ILE A 69 -0.31 -4.00 -8.25
CA ILE A 69 -0.98 -2.71 -8.42
C ILE A 69 -0.42 -1.95 -9.63
N LEU A 70 0.91 -1.83 -9.73
CA LEU A 70 1.60 -1.06 -10.78
C LEU A 70 1.48 -1.67 -12.18
N SER A 71 1.47 -2.99 -12.29
CA SER A 71 1.36 -3.67 -13.59
C SER A 71 0.03 -3.40 -14.30
N ARG A 72 -1.05 -3.25 -13.51
CA ARG A 72 -2.42 -3.01 -13.97
C ARG A 72 -2.96 -4.02 -15.00
N ILE A 73 -2.34 -5.19 -15.10
CA ILE A 73 -2.73 -6.23 -16.09
C ILE A 73 -4.09 -6.85 -15.74
N SER A 74 -4.44 -6.93 -14.45
CA SER A 74 -5.67 -7.58 -13.98
C SER A 74 -6.29 -6.80 -12.83
N VAL A 75 -7.53 -6.36 -13.01
CA VAL A 75 -8.32 -5.66 -11.99
C VAL A 75 -8.52 -6.54 -10.73
N PRO A 76 -8.98 -7.81 -10.83
CA PRO A 76 -9.07 -8.68 -9.66
C PRO A 76 -7.76 -8.86 -8.91
N LEU A 77 -6.63 -8.95 -9.63
CA LEU A 77 -5.31 -9.10 -9.00
C LEU A 77 -4.89 -7.82 -8.26
N SER A 78 -5.15 -6.64 -8.84
CA SER A 78 -4.89 -5.37 -8.16
C SER A 78 -5.78 -5.22 -6.92
N ASP A 79 -7.07 -5.57 -6.99
CA ASP A 79 -7.98 -5.49 -5.83
C ASP A 79 -7.58 -6.47 -4.70
N LEU A 80 -7.13 -7.67 -5.07
CA LEU A 80 -6.53 -8.62 -4.13
C LEU A 80 -5.27 -8.03 -3.47
N ALA A 81 -4.41 -7.36 -4.24
CA ALA A 81 -3.21 -6.71 -3.72
C ALA A 81 -3.54 -5.54 -2.79
N TYR A 82 -4.51 -4.68 -3.15
CA TYR A 82 -5.01 -3.61 -2.28
C TYR A 82 -5.51 -4.17 -0.95
N THR A 83 -6.32 -5.22 -0.99
CA THR A 83 -6.87 -5.89 0.20
C THR A 83 -5.76 -6.50 1.07
N GLY A 84 -4.80 -7.21 0.46
CA GLY A 84 -3.67 -7.80 1.17
C GLY A 84 -2.78 -6.75 1.84
N ILE A 85 -2.48 -5.66 1.13
CA ILE A 85 -1.71 -4.53 1.65
C ILE A 85 -2.46 -3.84 2.80
N PHE A 86 -3.78 -3.67 2.68
CA PHE A 86 -4.61 -3.09 3.74
C PHE A 86 -4.48 -3.88 5.04
N PHE A 87 -4.72 -5.19 5.00
CA PHE A 87 -4.63 -6.03 6.20
C PHE A 87 -3.20 -6.12 6.74
N HIS A 88 -2.19 -6.19 5.88
CA HIS A 88 -0.79 -6.16 6.33
C HIS A 88 -0.46 -4.86 7.08
N LEU A 89 -0.87 -3.70 6.56
CA LEU A 89 -0.62 -2.40 7.22
C LEU A 89 -1.39 -2.28 8.53
N LEU A 90 -2.65 -2.73 8.56
CA LEU A 90 -3.46 -2.75 9.78
C LEU A 90 -2.78 -3.60 10.87
N LEU A 91 -2.41 -4.84 10.56
CA LEU A 91 -1.70 -5.73 11.49
C LEU A 91 -0.34 -5.17 11.90
N SER A 92 0.40 -4.55 10.97
CA SER A 92 1.69 -3.93 11.26
C SER A 92 1.54 -2.78 12.26
N GLY A 93 0.57 -1.89 12.05
CA GLY A 93 0.27 -0.81 13.00
C GLY A 93 -0.16 -1.35 14.36
N SER A 94 -1.09 -2.30 14.39
CA SER A 94 -1.56 -2.94 15.62
C SER A 94 -0.45 -3.63 16.41
N ALA A 95 0.50 -4.29 15.75
CA ALA A 95 1.63 -4.94 16.42
C ALA A 95 2.48 -3.95 17.22
N HIS A 96 2.77 -2.78 16.63
CA HIS A 96 3.53 -1.73 17.30
C HIS A 96 2.76 -1.09 18.46
N LEU A 97 1.43 -0.94 18.34
CA LEU A 97 0.58 -0.48 19.44
C LEU A 97 0.52 -1.51 20.58
N GLY A 98 0.42 -2.80 20.24
CA GLY A 98 0.34 -3.90 21.21
C GLY A 98 1.58 -4.00 22.11
N VAL A 99 2.77 -3.68 21.59
CA VAL A 99 4.02 -3.63 22.38
C VAL A 99 4.35 -2.23 22.92
N ARG A 100 3.39 -1.29 22.89
CA ARG A 100 3.53 0.09 23.39
C ARG A 100 4.67 0.89 22.72
N LYS A 101 4.92 0.64 21.42
CA LYS A 101 5.90 1.37 20.58
C LYS A 101 5.21 2.12 19.43
N PRO A 102 4.35 3.12 19.71
CA PRO A 102 3.50 3.77 18.69
C PRO A 102 4.29 4.46 17.57
N LYS A 103 5.52 4.91 17.83
CA LYS A 103 6.39 5.48 16.79
C LYS A 103 6.67 4.49 15.64
N GLY A 104 6.71 3.19 15.93
CA GLY A 104 6.88 2.16 14.91
C GLY A 104 5.66 1.97 14.01
N ALA A 105 4.48 2.44 14.42
CA ALA A 105 3.26 2.36 13.61
C ALA A 105 3.16 3.46 12.54
N VAL A 106 4.00 4.50 12.61
CA VAL A 106 3.95 5.67 11.70
C VAL A 106 4.02 5.27 10.21
N PRO A 107 4.95 4.40 9.77
CA PRO A 107 4.98 3.96 8.37
C PRO A 107 3.69 3.24 7.94
N ALA A 108 3.05 2.49 8.86
CA ALA A 108 1.80 1.81 8.56
C ALA A 108 0.64 2.78 8.38
N LEU A 109 0.57 3.84 9.20
CA LEU A 109 -0.44 4.90 9.07
C LEU A 109 -0.29 5.68 7.76
N ILE A 110 0.95 6.06 7.42
CA ILE A 110 1.25 6.71 6.13
C ILE A 110 0.87 5.79 4.98
N GLY A 111 1.25 4.50 5.07
CA GLY A 111 0.88 3.50 4.08
C GLY A 111 -0.63 3.36 3.90
N LEU A 112 -1.42 3.39 4.98
CA LEU A 112 -2.88 3.29 4.92
C LEU A 112 -3.50 4.50 4.22
N ALA A 113 -3.00 5.70 4.50
CA ALA A 113 -3.47 6.92 3.82
C ALA A 113 -3.16 6.88 2.32
N LEU A 114 -1.93 6.49 1.95
CA LEU A 114 -1.54 6.33 0.55
C LEU A 114 -2.35 5.22 -0.14
N LEU A 115 -2.59 4.11 0.54
CA LEU A 115 -3.42 3.02 0.04
C LEU A 115 -4.84 3.46 -0.24
N ALA A 116 -5.46 4.18 0.71
CA ALA A 116 -6.82 4.68 0.58
C ALA A 116 -6.93 5.67 -0.60
N ALA A 117 -6.01 6.62 -0.71
CA ALA A 117 -5.97 7.55 -1.84
C ALA A 117 -5.78 6.82 -3.17
N SER A 118 -4.85 5.87 -3.23
CA SER A 118 -4.56 5.07 -4.42
C SER A 118 -5.78 4.24 -4.84
N PHE A 119 -6.40 3.52 -3.91
CA PHE A 119 -7.58 2.69 -4.19
C PHE A 119 -8.80 3.54 -4.58
N ALA A 120 -9.06 4.64 -3.87
CA ALA A 120 -10.21 5.51 -4.15
C ALA A 120 -10.13 6.18 -5.52
N THR A 121 -8.92 6.37 -6.05
CA THR A 121 -8.69 7.03 -7.35
C THR A 121 -8.30 6.06 -8.46
N GLN A 122 -8.20 4.75 -8.20
CA GLN A 122 -7.65 3.79 -9.17
C GLN A 122 -8.42 3.71 -10.49
N ASN A 123 -9.72 3.94 -10.44
CA ASN A 123 -10.60 3.85 -11.62
C ASN A 123 -10.36 5.00 -12.61
N SER A 124 -9.81 6.14 -12.17
CA SER A 124 -9.49 7.25 -13.09
C SER A 124 -8.30 6.95 -14.01
N ALA A 125 -7.50 5.94 -13.68
CA ALA A 125 -6.28 5.57 -14.39
C ALA A 125 -6.38 4.18 -15.05
N ARG A 126 -7.60 3.68 -15.27
CA ARG A 126 -7.89 2.36 -15.86
C ARG A 126 -8.94 2.45 -16.97
N ASP A 127 -8.75 1.64 -18.01
CA ASP A 127 -9.75 1.46 -19.05
C ASP A 127 -10.94 0.60 -18.56
N ALA A 128 -10.64 -0.44 -17.77
CA ALA A 128 -11.64 -1.28 -17.13
C ALA A 128 -11.71 -0.97 -15.62
N PRO A 129 -12.85 -0.45 -15.12
CA PRO A 129 -12.96 -0.06 -13.72
C PRO A 129 -13.07 -1.29 -12.79
N SER A 130 -12.52 -1.16 -11.58
CA SER A 130 -12.84 -2.05 -10.48
C SER A 130 -14.27 -1.79 -9.99
N PRO A 131 -15.07 -2.84 -9.75
CA PRO A 131 -16.40 -2.69 -9.16
C PRO A 131 -16.35 -2.33 -7.66
N TYR A 132 -15.18 -2.43 -7.02
CA TYR A 132 -15.02 -2.20 -5.58
C TYR A 132 -14.46 -0.81 -5.26
N ALA A 133 -13.73 -0.20 -6.19
CA ALA A 133 -13.33 1.19 -6.05
C ALA A 133 -14.52 2.12 -6.29
N PRO A 134 -14.63 3.22 -5.54
CA PRO A 134 -15.71 4.17 -5.74
C PRO A 134 -15.70 4.67 -7.20
N ALA A 135 -16.89 4.85 -7.76
CA ALA A 135 -17.02 5.65 -8.97
C ALA A 135 -16.57 7.07 -8.61
N TYR A 136 -15.60 7.60 -9.35
CA TYR A 136 -15.37 9.04 -9.30
C TYR A 136 -16.52 9.70 -10.06
N GLU A 137 -17.65 9.87 -9.37
CA GLU A 137 -18.58 10.93 -9.74
C GLU A 137 -17.79 12.21 -9.48
N ALA A 138 -17.45 12.93 -10.55
CA ALA A 138 -17.07 14.33 -10.40
C ALA A 138 -18.10 14.94 -9.46
N VAL A 139 -17.65 15.48 -8.33
CA VAL A 139 -18.51 16.11 -7.32
C VAL A 139 -19.16 17.29 -8.03
N ALA A 140 -20.28 17.02 -8.69
CA ALA A 140 -21.12 17.97 -9.39
C ALA A 140 -22.22 18.36 -8.42
N HIS A 141 -21.85 19.19 -7.44
CA HIS A 141 -22.75 19.99 -6.64
C HIS A 141 -22.18 21.40 -6.52
#